data_AF-A0A4R0H298-F1
#
_entry.id   AF-A0A4R0H298-F1
#
_cell.length_a   1.000
_cell.length_b   1.000
_cell.length_c   1.000
_cell.angle_alpha   90.00
_cell.angle_beta   90.00
_cell.angle_gamma   90.00
#
_symmetry.space_group_name_H-M   'P 1'
#
loop_
_entity.id
_entity.type
_entity.pdbx_description
1 polymer ?
#
loop_
_entity_poly.entity_id
_entity_poly.type
_entity_poly.pdbx_seq_one_letter_code
_entity_poly.pdbx_strand_id
1 'polypeptide(L)'
;MRFYIATYRNAFRCSYILSGKQLAKFMLYSVVVFALLIGLYLLAWQVVIYTPMMEYLTAPGVMQFSTYAVHFFQVIVLLPMVIHLLKMMAAYFFRK
;
A
#
# COMPACT_ATOMS: atom_id res chain seq x y z
N MET A 1 -5.59 -7.82 -11.15
CA MET A 1 -4.55 -8.30 -10.21
C MET A 1 -3.22 -8.67 -10.84
N ARG A 2 -3.13 -9.52 -11.89
CA ARG A 2 -1.83 -9.88 -12.52
C ARG A 2 -0.98 -8.65 -12.92
N PHE A 3 -1.62 -7.64 -13.55
CA PHE A 3 -0.97 -6.38 -13.89
C PHE A 3 -0.42 -5.64 -12.66
N TYR A 4 -1.20 -5.55 -11.58
CA TYR A 4 -0.78 -4.86 -10.36
C TYR A 4 0.47 -5.51 -9.75
N ILE A 5 0.48 -6.84 -9.60
CA ILE A 5 1.61 -7.59 -9.02
C ILE A 5 2.87 -7.42 -9.88
N ALA A 6 2.75 -7.53 -11.19
CA ALA A 6 3.86 -7.32 -12.11
C ALA A 6 4.43 -5.89 -12.00
N THR A 7 3.55 -4.88 -12.01
CA THR A 7 3.92 -3.47 -11.91
C THR A 7 4.52 -3.12 -10.54
N TYR A 8 4.02 -3.73 -9.47
CA TYR A 8 4.55 -3.62 -8.11
C TYR A 8 5.99 -4.13 -8.07
N ARG A 9 6.23 -5.35 -8.55
CA ARG A 9 7.59 -5.93 -8.59
C ARG A 9 8.52 -5.12 -9.49
N ASN A 10 8.02 -4.63 -10.61
CA ASN A 10 8.80 -3.82 -11.54
C ASN A 10 9.11 -2.41 -11.00
N ALA A 11 8.44 -1.96 -9.93
CA ALA A 11 8.82 -0.73 -9.24
C ALA A 11 10.28 -0.78 -8.76
N PHE A 12 10.79 -1.95 -8.38
CA PHE A 12 12.17 -2.09 -7.90
C PHE A 12 13.19 -2.33 -9.03
N ARG A 13 12.76 -2.41 -10.30
CA ARG A 13 13.65 -2.57 -11.46
C ARG A 13 13.90 -1.22 -12.14
N CYS A 14 15.13 -0.71 -12.12
CA CYS A 14 15.45 0.61 -12.69
C CYS A 14 15.11 0.76 -14.19
N SER A 15 15.23 -0.32 -14.98
CA SER A 15 14.97 -0.28 -16.42
C SER A 15 13.49 -0.17 -16.80
N TYR A 16 12.57 -0.35 -15.85
CA TYR A 16 11.14 -0.33 -16.12
C TYR A 16 10.52 1.02 -15.75
N ILE A 17 10.10 1.75 -16.78
CA ILE A 17 9.40 3.04 -16.66
C ILE A 17 7.97 2.84 -17.15
N LEU A 18 7.01 3.21 -16.31
CA LEU A 18 5.59 3.20 -16.68
C LEU A 18 5.25 4.38 -17.57
N SER A 19 4.34 4.17 -18.53
CA SER A 19 3.63 5.28 -19.16
C SER A 19 2.64 5.93 -18.20
N GLY A 20 2.30 7.20 -18.42
CA GLY A 20 1.32 7.92 -17.58
C GLY A 20 -0.03 7.20 -17.45
N LYS A 21 -0.54 6.60 -18.54
CA LYS A 21 -1.79 5.80 -18.52
C LYS A 21 -1.66 4.57 -17.61
N GLN A 22 -0.52 3.87 -17.67
CA GLN A 22 -0.27 2.70 -16.83
C GLN A 22 -0.06 3.08 -15.36
N LEU A 23 0.56 4.24 -15.09
CA LEU A 23 0.69 4.77 -13.73
C LEU A 23 -0.68 5.11 -13.14
N ALA A 24 -1.56 5.80 -13.86
CA ALA A 24 -2.92 6.08 -13.41
C ALA A 24 -3.69 4.79 -13.09
N LYS A 25 -3.58 3.78 -13.95
CA LYS A 25 -4.16 2.45 -13.72
C LYS A 25 -3.57 1.77 -12.48
N PHE A 26 -2.26 1.90 -12.25
CA PHE A 26 -1.61 1.37 -11.05
C PHE A 26 -2.07 2.08 -9.78
N MET A 27 -2.22 3.42 -9.80
CA MET A 27 -2.77 4.18 -8.66
C MET A 27 -4.19 3.73 -8.31
N LEU A 28 -5.07 3.54 -9.31
CA LEU A 28 -6.42 3.05 -9.07
C LEU A 28 -6.41 1.68 -8.38
N TYR A 29 -5.59 0.74 -8.86
CA TYR A 29 -5.45 -0.57 -8.21
C TYR A 29 -4.84 -0.47 -6.81
N SER A 30 -3.90 0.46 -6.58
CA SER A 30 -3.33 0.72 -5.25
C SER A 30 -4.41 1.12 -4.24
N VAL A 31 -5.36 1.97 -4.63
CA VAL A 31 -6.51 2.33 -3.76
C VAL A 31 -7.35 1.10 -3.42
N VAL A 32 -7.64 0.26 -4.42
CA VAL A 32 -8.39 -1.00 -4.20
C VAL A 32 -7.64 -1.94 -3.25
N VAL A 33 -6.33 -2.10 -3.43
CA VAL A 33 -5.49 -2.93 -2.56
C VAL A 33 -5.44 -2.38 -1.15
N PHE A 34 -5.31 -1.07 -0.98
CA PHE A 34 -5.36 -0.43 0.33
C PHE A 34 -6.71 -0.68 1.03
N ALA A 35 -7.82 -0.52 0.31
CA ALA A 35 -9.15 -0.81 0.84
C ALA A 35 -9.30 -2.28 1.27
N LEU A 36 -8.75 -3.22 0.48
CA LEU A 36 -8.73 -4.65 0.84
C LEU A 36 -7.90 -4.92 2.10
N LEU A 37 -6.74 -4.28 2.25
CA LEU A 37 -5.90 -4.42 3.46
C LEU A 37 -6.62 -3.90 4.70
N ILE A 38 -7.27 -2.74 4.60
CA ILE A 38 -8.09 -2.19 5.69
C ILE A 38 -9.28 -3.11 5.99
N GLY A 39 -9.97 -3.62 4.97
CA GLY A 39 -11.08 -4.56 5.16
C GLY A 39 -10.63 -5.83 5.90
N LEU A 40 -9.50 -6.43 5.50
CA LEU A 40 -8.92 -7.58 6.19
C LEU A 40 -8.54 -7.26 7.64
N TYR A 41 -7.98 -6.07 7.89
CA TYR A 41 -7.65 -5.61 9.23
C TYR A 41 -8.88 -5.48 10.13
N LEU A 42 -9.98 -4.92 9.60
CA LEU A 42 -11.25 -4.82 10.33
C LEU A 42 -11.86 -6.20 10.61
N LEU A 43 -11.78 -7.12 9.66
CA LEU A 43 -12.21 -8.51 9.87
C LEU A 43 -11.38 -9.21 10.95
N ALA A 44 -10.06 -8.98 10.99
CA ALA A 44 -9.22 -9.51 12.06
C ALA A 44 -9.64 -8.98 13.43
N TRP A 45 -9.99 -7.68 13.53
CA TRP A 45 -10.52 -7.09 14.76
C TRP A 45 -11.85 -7.70 15.19
N GLN A 46 -12.74 -8.03 14.25
CA GLN A 46 -13.98 -8.74 14.60
C GLN A 46 -13.69 -10.07 15.30
N VAL A 47 -12.70 -10.83 14.84
CA VAL A 47 -12.30 -12.07 15.51
C VAL A 47 -11.75 -11.78 16.91
N VAL A 48 -10.85 -10.79 17.05
CA VAL A 48 -10.26 -10.44 18.35
C VAL A 48 -11.31 -10.07 19.39
N ILE A 49 -12.36 -9.34 18.99
CA ILE A 49 -13.44 -8.91 19.89
C ILE A 49 -14.15 -10.10 20.57
N TYR A 50 -14.21 -11.26 19.91
CA TYR A 50 -14.82 -12.49 20.45
C TYR A 50 -13.85 -13.39 21.21
N THR A 51 -12.63 -12.93 21.48
CA THR A 51 -11.59 -13.70 22.19
C THR A 51 -11.24 -13.06 23.54
N PRO A 52 -10.71 -13.84 24.51
CA PRO A 52 -10.27 -13.30 25.81
C PRO A 52 -9.11 -12.30 25.67
N MET A 53 -8.50 -12.14 24.49
CA MET A 53 -7.50 -11.09 24.22
C MET A 53 -8.03 -9.69 24.55
N MET A 54 -9.33 -9.44 24.42
CA MET A 54 -9.93 -8.14 24.75
C MET A 54 -9.68 -7.71 26.20
N GLU A 55 -9.56 -8.66 27.13
CA GLU A 55 -9.29 -8.38 28.55
C GLU A 55 -7.86 -7.84 28.79
N TYR A 56 -6.95 -8.11 27.86
CA TYR A 56 -5.56 -7.67 27.92
C TYR A 56 -5.28 -6.43 27.06
N LEU A 57 -6.28 -5.96 26.28
CA LEU A 57 -6.14 -4.83 25.40
C LEU A 57 -6.57 -3.53 26.10
N THR A 58 -5.71 -2.52 26.03
CA THR A 58 -6.03 -1.16 26.47
C THR A 58 -6.45 -0.30 25.28
N ALA A 59 -7.47 0.54 25.43
CA ALA A 59 -7.90 1.48 24.40
C ALA A 59 -6.75 2.29 23.77
N PRO A 60 -5.81 2.90 24.54
CA PRO A 60 -4.66 3.60 23.96
C PRO A 60 -3.71 2.67 23.19
N GLY A 61 -3.47 1.44 23.69
CA GLY A 61 -2.64 0.47 22.99
C GLY A 61 -3.24 0.04 21.65
N VAL A 62 -4.55 -0.19 21.60
CA VAL A 62 -5.28 -0.52 20.37
C VAL A 62 -5.24 0.63 19.35
N MET A 63 -5.40 1.87 19.82
CA MET A 63 -5.35 3.05 18.96
C MET A 63 -3.95 3.23 18.36
N GLN A 64 -2.90 3.08 19.16
CA GLN A 64 -1.51 3.16 18.71
C GLN A 64 -1.19 2.06 17.70
N PHE A 65 -1.54 0.81 18.01
CA PHE A 65 -1.36 -0.32 17.10
C PHE A 65 -2.09 -0.10 15.76
N SER A 66 -3.34 0.36 15.81
CA SER A 66 -4.13 0.66 14.61
C SER A 66 -3.51 1.75 13.77
N THR A 67 -2.96 2.79 14.41
CA THR A 67 -2.27 3.87 13.71
C THR A 67 -1.04 3.35 12.97
N TYR A 68 -0.21 2.53 13.62
CA TYR A 68 0.95 1.92 12.97
C TYR A 68 0.56 0.95 11.86
N ALA A 69 -0.48 0.13 12.05
CA ALA A 69 -0.96 -0.79 11.02
C ALA A 69 -1.41 -0.04 9.76
N VAL A 70 -2.18 1.05 9.93
CA VAL A 70 -2.62 1.90 8.81
C VAL A 70 -1.42 2.53 8.10
N HIS A 71 -0.47 3.10 8.84
CA HIS A 71 0.76 3.65 8.24
C HIS A 71 1.58 2.60 7.51
N PHE A 72 1.69 1.40 8.05
CA PHE A 72 2.38 0.29 7.40
C PHE A 72 1.72 -0.08 6.07
N PHE A 73 0.39 -0.18 6.02
CA PHE A 73 -0.34 -0.41 4.77
C PHE A 73 -0.16 0.73 3.77
N GLN A 74 -0.19 1.98 4.24
CA GLN A 74 0.09 3.14 3.40
C GLN A 74 1.48 3.04 2.77
N VAL A 75 2.51 2.71 3.55
CA VAL A 75 3.88 2.55 3.06
C VAL A 75 3.96 1.44 2.01
N ILE A 76 3.38 0.27 2.27
CA ILE A 76 3.40 -0.86 1.32
C ILE A 76 2.81 -0.48 -0.04
N VAL A 77 1.74 0.31 -0.05
CA VAL A 77 1.00 0.68 -1.26
C VAL A 77 1.62 1.90 -1.95
N LEU A 78 2.07 2.90 -1.20
CA LEU A 78 2.60 4.16 -1.73
C LEU A 78 4.06 4.06 -2.18
N LEU A 79 4.89 3.26 -1.50
CA LEU A 79 6.31 3.08 -1.84
C LEU A 79 6.54 2.78 -3.34
N PRO A 80 5.91 1.76 -3.95
CA PRO A 80 6.10 1.49 -5.38
C PRO A 80 5.59 2.63 -6.27
N MET A 81 4.55 3.36 -5.87
CA MET A 81 4.05 4.52 -6.62
C MET A 81 5.07 5.66 -6.63
N VAL A 82 5.65 5.98 -5.47
CA VAL A 82 6.69 7.00 -5.33
C VAL A 82 7.90 6.63 -6.18
N ILE A 83 8.33 5.38 -6.15
CA ILE A 83 9.45 4.92 -6.98
C ILE A 83 9.15 5.09 -8.48
N HIS A 84 7.95 4.71 -8.94
CA HIS A 84 7.56 4.91 -10.34
C HIS A 84 7.48 6.38 -10.75
N LEU A 85 6.99 7.25 -9.86
CA LEU A 85 6.97 8.70 -10.08
C LEU A 85 8.39 9.28 -10.20
N LEU A 86 9.28 8.93 -9.28
CA LEU A 86 10.67 9.38 -9.30
C LEU A 86 11.39 8.97 -10.58
N LYS A 87 11.17 7.73 -11.05
CA LYS A 87 11.73 7.27 -12.34
C LYS A 87 11.19 8.05 -13.53
N MET A 88 9.88 8.32 -13.57
CA MET A 88 9.30 9.13 -14.64
C MET A 88 9.86 10.56 -14.63
N MET A 89 10.02 11.15 -13.45
CA MET A 89 10.64 12.47 -13.30
C MET A 89 12.09 12.46 -13.79
N ALA A 90 12.89 11.50 -13.33
CA ALA A 90 14.28 11.35 -13.79
C ALA A 90 14.35 11.19 -15.31
N ALA A 91 13.54 10.31 -15.89
CA ALA A 91 13.50 10.10 -17.33
C ALA A 91 13.06 11.35 -18.12
N TYR A 92 12.22 12.20 -17.53
CA TYR A 92 11.82 13.47 -18.11
C TYR A 92 12.96 14.51 -18.06
N PHE A 93 13.66 14.62 -16.93
CA PHE A 93 14.77 15.56 -16.77
C PHE A 93 16.00 15.20 -17.60
N PHE A 94 16.37 13.91 -17.68
CA PHE A 94 17.54 13.44 -18.46
C PHE A 94 17.29 13.28 -19.97
N ARG A 95 16.05 13.44 -20.44
CA ARG A 95 15.73 13.48 -21.89
C ARG A 95 15.76 14.89 -22.48
N LYS A 96 15.83 15.92 -21.64
CA LYS A 96 16.12 17.31 -22.03
C LYS A 96 17.61 17.56 -21.91
#